data_AF-A0A5J6MCD2-F1
#
_entry.id   AF-A0A5J6MCD2-F1
#
_cell.length_a   1.000
_cell.length_b   1.000
_cell.length_c   1.000
_cell.angle_alpha   90.00
_cell.angle_beta   90.00
_cell.angle_gamma   90.00
#
_symmetry.space_group_name_H-M   'P 1'
#
loop_
_entity.id
_entity.type
_entity.pdbx_description
1 polymer ?
#
loop_
_entity_poly.entity_id
_entity_poly.type
_entity_poly.pdbx_seq_one_letter_code
_entity_poly.pdbx_strand_id
1 'polypeptide(L)'
;MRGLEATSSPEPALRGWGRSDPAIREALAALDRQRLGYLEGLFRAMGFPAADAASRARLCYLALVAEHQLGIAAGAEARLEAGRAQFALLTRA
;
A
#
# COMPACT_ATOMS: atom_id res chain seq x y z
N MET A 1 30.37 1.36 12.18
CA MET A 1 28.98 0.87 12.01
C MET A 1 28.00 1.85 12.64
N ARG A 2 27.40 2.75 11.86
CA ARG A 2 26.16 3.45 12.25
C ARG A 2 25.05 2.75 11.47
N GLY A 3 24.21 1.99 12.18
CA GLY A 3 23.06 1.33 11.58
C GLY A 3 22.19 2.38 10.93
N LEU A 4 21.77 2.13 9.69
CA LEU A 4 20.68 2.86 9.07
C LEU A 4 19.47 2.66 9.99
N GLU A 5 19.15 3.66 10.81
CA GLU A 5 17.87 3.66 11.52
C GLU A 5 16.80 3.44 10.46
N ALA A 6 15.95 2.44 10.68
CA ALA A 6 14.86 2.14 9.77
C ALA A 6 14.01 3.41 9.64
N THR A 7 14.17 4.15 8.54
CA THR A 7 13.39 5.34 8.29
C THR A 7 11.94 4.92 8.27
N SER A 8 11.19 5.36 9.28
CA SER A 8 9.78 5.09 9.41
C SER A 8 9.05 5.62 8.18
N SER A 9 7.97 4.93 7.77
CA SER A 9 7.18 5.37 6.63
C SER A 9 6.66 6.79 6.89
N PRO A 10 6.77 7.74 5.94
CA PRO A 10 6.21 9.08 6.10
C PRO A 10 4.67 9.09 6.01
N GLU A 11 4.07 7.99 5.56
CA GLU A 11 2.63 7.87 5.31
C GLU A 11 1.75 8.27 6.50
N PRO A 12 2.03 7.87 7.77
CA PRO A 12 1.20 8.28 8.91
C PRO A 12 1.25 9.78 9.18
N ALA A 13 2.42 10.39 9.03
CA ALA A 13 2.60 11.83 9.21
C ALA A 13 1.85 12.63 8.13
N LEU A 14 1.98 12.21 6.86
CA LEU A 14 1.27 12.83 5.75
C LEU A 14 -0.25 12.72 5.89
N ARG A 15 -0.76 11.53 6.25
CA ARG A 15 -2.19 11.35 6.53
C ARG A 15 -2.65 12.12 7.75
N GLY A 16 -1.78 12.29 8.75
CA GLY A 16 -1.99 13.17 9.89
C GLY A 16 -2.21 14.62 9.46
N TRP A 17 -1.35 15.15 8.59
CA TRP A 17 -1.45 16.50 8.04
C TRP A 17 -2.70 16.69 7.16
N GLY A 18 -3.05 15.71 6.33
CA GLY A 18 -4.27 15.77 5.51
C GLY A 18 -5.58 15.86 6.31
N ARG A 19 -5.57 15.57 7.62
CA ARG A 19 -6.74 15.80 8.49
C ARG A 19 -7.00 17.29 8.74
N SER A 20 -5.95 18.11 8.83
CA SER A 20 -6.06 19.56 9.04
C SER A 20 -5.94 20.39 7.76
N ASP A 21 -5.29 19.87 6.72
CA ASP A 21 -5.02 20.60 5.47
C ASP A 21 -5.77 19.99 4.26
N PRO A 22 -6.76 20.70 3.68
CA PRO A 22 -7.51 20.23 2.53
C PRO A 22 -6.66 19.98 1.27
N ALA A 23 -5.63 20.79 1.02
CA ALA A 23 -4.79 20.64 -0.17
C ALA A 23 -3.98 19.34 -0.09
N ILE A 24 -3.47 19.02 1.09
CA ILE A 24 -2.77 17.75 1.34
C ILE A 24 -3.73 16.56 1.25
N ARG A 25 -4.95 16.69 1.77
CA ARG A 25 -5.98 15.65 1.63
C ARG A 25 -6.28 15.35 0.16
N GLU A 26 -6.42 16.38 -0.67
CA GLU A 26 -6.68 16.23 -2.09
C GLU A 26 -5.51 15.57 -2.81
N ALA A 27 -4.28 16.00 -2.52
CA ALA A 27 -3.08 15.39 -3.07
C ALA A 27 -2.96 13.90 -2.70
N LEU A 28 -3.22 13.54 -1.43
CA LEU A 28 -3.25 12.15 -0.98
C LEU A 28 -4.35 11.35 -1.69
N ALA A 29 -5.55 11.91 -1.85
CA ALA A 29 -6.62 11.23 -2.56
C ALA A 29 -6.28 10.98 -4.04
N ALA A 30 -5.60 11.92 -4.70
CA ALA A 30 -5.12 11.74 -6.08
C ALA A 30 -4.07 10.63 -6.16
N LEU A 31 -3.11 10.62 -5.23
CA LEU A 31 -2.09 9.59 -5.15
C LEU A 31 -2.70 8.20 -4.88
N ASP A 32 -3.68 8.12 -3.99
CA ASP A 32 -4.38 6.88 -3.64
C ASP A 32 -5.13 6.30 -4.85
N ARG A 33 -5.78 7.16 -5.66
CA ARG A 33 -6.39 6.74 -6.94
C ARG A 33 -5.35 6.21 -7.93
N GLN A 34 -4.21 6.87 -8.07
CA GLN A 34 -3.14 6.43 -8.97
C GLN A 34 -2.57 5.07 -8.55
N ARG A 35 -2.33 4.88 -7.23
CA ARG A 35 -1.82 3.62 -6.67
C ARG A 35 -2.81 2.46 -6.88
N LEU A 36 -4.10 2.70 -6.63
CA LEU A 36 -5.15 1.71 -6.88
C LEU A 36 -5.25 1.33 -8.35
N GLY A 37 -5.26 2.31 -9.26
CA GLY A 37 -5.31 2.05 -10.70
C GLY A 37 -4.10 1.28 -11.21
N TYR A 38 -2.91 1.57 -10.69
CA TYR A 38 -1.70 0.82 -11.00
C TYR A 38 -1.82 -0.66 -10.55
N LEU A 39 -2.23 -0.89 -9.30
CA LEU A 39 -2.42 -2.24 -8.78
C LEU A 39 -3.49 -3.03 -9.56
N GLU A 40 -4.60 -2.39 -9.91
CA GLU A 40 -5.63 -3.01 -10.75
C GLU A 40 -5.07 -3.40 -12.12
N GLY A 41 -4.28 -2.53 -12.74
CA GLY A 41 -3.58 -2.82 -14.00
C GLY A 41 -2.67 -4.04 -13.89
N LEU A 42 -1.94 -4.20 -12.79
CA LEU A 42 -1.11 -5.38 -12.55
C LEU A 42 -1.94 -6.66 -12.43
N PHE A 43 -3.06 -6.65 -11.68
CA PHE A 43 -3.93 -7.83 -11.59
C PHE A 43 -4.60 -8.17 -12.93
N ARG A 44 -5.00 -7.17 -13.72
CA ARG A 44 -5.48 -7.40 -15.09
C ARG A 44 -4.40 -8.03 -15.97
N ALA A 45 -3.15 -7.55 -15.89
CA ALA A 45 -2.02 -8.10 -16.64
C ALA A 45 -1.67 -9.54 -16.23
N MET A 46 -2.00 -9.94 -15.00
CA MET A 46 -1.91 -11.34 -14.53
C MET A 46 -3.07 -12.23 -15.00
N GLY A 47 -4.06 -11.68 -15.73
CA GLY A 47 -5.16 -12.44 -16.32
C GLY A 47 -6.46 -12.45 -15.50
N PHE A 48 -6.55 -11.71 -14.39
CA PHE A 48 -7.78 -11.64 -13.61
C PHE A 48 -8.87 -10.81 -14.32
N PRO A 49 -10.16 -11.22 -14.24
CA PRO A 49 -11.28 -10.41 -14.71
C PRO A 49 -11.30 -9.03 -14.06
N ALA A 50 -11.88 -8.03 -14.74
CA ALA A 50 -11.86 -6.64 -14.27
C ALA A 50 -12.40 -6.45 -12.84
N ALA A 51 -13.52 -7.10 -12.49
CA ALA A 51 -14.11 -7.02 -11.15
C ALA A 51 -13.21 -7.63 -10.06
N ASP A 52 -12.57 -8.76 -10.38
CA ASP A 52 -11.65 -9.44 -9.46
C ASP A 52 -10.36 -8.65 -9.31
N ALA A 53 -9.82 -8.11 -10.40
CA ALA A 53 -8.62 -7.28 -10.39
C ALA A 53 -8.81 -6.02 -9.53
N ALA A 54 -9.95 -5.34 -9.65
CA ALA A 54 -10.27 -4.18 -8.82
C ALA A 54 -10.38 -4.55 -7.33
N SER A 55 -11.02 -5.68 -7.02
CA SER A 55 -11.15 -6.17 -5.64
C SER A 55 -9.80 -6.54 -5.03
N ARG A 56 -8.94 -7.24 -5.78
CA ARG A 56 -7.58 -7.62 -5.37
C ARG A 56 -6.68 -6.41 -5.19
N ALA A 57 -6.75 -5.42 -6.09
CA ALA A 57 -6.05 -4.15 -5.97
C ALA A 57 -6.42 -3.42 -4.68
N ARG A 58 -7.72 -3.36 -4.37
CA ARG A 58 -8.21 -2.75 -3.13
C ARG A 58 -7.69 -3.48 -1.90
N LEU A 59 -7.74 -4.81 -1.86
CA LEU A 59 -7.22 -5.59 -0.74
C LEU A 59 -5.72 -5.40 -0.53
N CYS A 60 -4.94 -5.48 -1.61
CA CYS A 60 -3.49 -5.23 -1.59
C CYS A 60 -3.17 -3.84 -1.04
N TYR A 61 -3.82 -2.82 -1.59
CA TYR A 61 -3.56 -1.43 -1.23
C TYR A 61 -3.91 -1.13 0.24
N LEU A 62 -5.05 -1.64 0.73
CA LEU A 62 -5.46 -1.46 2.12
C LEU A 62 -4.48 -2.13 3.10
N ALA A 63 -3.96 -3.31 2.76
CA ALA A 63 -2.95 -3.99 3.58
C ALA A 63 -1.66 -3.17 3.67
N LEU A 64 -1.12 -2.71 2.54
CA LEU A 64 0.10 -1.90 2.50
C LEU A 64 -0.03 -0.59 3.30
N VAL A 65 -1.16 0.11 3.15
CA VAL A 65 -1.40 1.34 3.90
C VAL A 65 -1.57 1.06 5.39
N ALA A 66 -2.29 0.00 5.77
CA ALA A 66 -2.48 -0.36 7.17
C ALA A 66 -1.16 -0.75 7.84
N GLU A 67 -0.27 -1.47 7.16
CA GLU A 67 1.07 -1.78 7.68
C GLU A 67 1.86 -0.51 8.02
N HIS A 68 1.79 0.49 7.14
CA HIS A 68 2.42 1.79 7.40
C HIS A 68 1.76 2.55 8.55
N GLN A 69 0.43 2.57 8.62
CA GLN A 69 -0.30 3.31 9.66
C GLN A 69 -0.17 2.68 11.05
N LEU A 70 -0.15 1.36 11.14
CA LEU A 70 -0.14 0.63 12.41
C LEU A 70 1.27 0.27 12.89
N GLY A 71 2.29 0.39 12.04
CA GLY A 71 3.67 0.05 12.40
C GLY A 71 3.89 -1.45 12.67
N ILE A 72 3.02 -2.32 12.14
CA ILE A 72 3.00 -3.77 12.47
C ILE A 72 4.25 -4.50 11.98
N ALA A 73 4.86 -4.07 10.87
CA ALA A 73 6.07 -4.67 10.31
C ALA A 73 7.27 -3.71 10.49
N ALA A 74 7.82 -3.69 11.71
CA ALA A 74 8.97 -2.87 12.07
C ALA A 74 10.26 -3.39 11.43
N GLY A 75 10.42 -3.16 10.13
CA GLY A 75 11.62 -3.49 9.36
C GLY A 75 11.33 -3.62 7.87
N ALA A 76 12.32 -3.31 7.01
CA ALA A 76 12.18 -3.49 5.57
C ALA A 76 11.99 -4.97 5.18
N GLU A 77 12.75 -5.86 5.83
CA GLU A 77 12.72 -7.30 5.58
C GLU A 77 11.38 -7.93 5.98
N ALA A 78 10.87 -7.62 7.17
CA ALA A 78 9.56 -8.09 7.63
C ALA A 78 8.42 -7.66 6.70
N ARG A 79 8.46 -6.41 6.20
CA ARG A 79 7.50 -5.92 5.21
C ARG A 79 7.60 -6.66 3.87
N LEU A 80 8.81 -6.96 3.41
CA LEU A 80 9.00 -7.73 2.18
C LEU A 80 8.47 -9.15 2.33
N GLU A 81 8.68 -9.79 3.48
CA GLU A 81 8.15 -11.13 3.75
C GLU A 81 6.62 -11.14 3.81
N ALA A 82 6.02 -10.21 4.57
CA ALA A 82 4.57 -10.05 4.60
C ALA A 82 3.99 -9.77 3.21
N GLY A 83 4.64 -8.89 2.43
CA GLY A 83 4.26 -8.58 1.06
C GLY A 83 4.30 -9.79 0.12
N ARG A 84 5.30 -10.68 0.25
CA ARG A 84 5.35 -11.94 -0.51
C ARG A 84 4.19 -12.87 -0.17
N ALA A 85 3.89 -13.06 1.12
CA ALA A 85 2.79 -13.90 1.56
C ALA A 85 1.43 -13.35 1.09
N GLN A 86 1.21 -12.04 1.22
CA GLN A 86 0.01 -11.37 0.72
C GLN A 86 -0.13 -11.50 -0.79
N PHE A 87 0.96 -11.30 -1.55
CA PHE A 87 0.95 -11.46 -2.99
C PHE A 87 0.52 -12.88 -3.38
N ALA A 88 1.11 -13.91 -2.77
CA ALA A 88 0.74 -15.30 -3.03
C ALA A 88 -0.74 -15.60 -2.74
N LEU A 89 -1.32 -15.01 -1.69
CA LEU A 89 -2.75 -15.13 -1.40
C LEU A 89 -3.61 -14.43 -2.44
N LEU A 90 -3.19 -13.25 -2.90
CA LEU A 90 -3.95 -12.42 -3.82
C LEU A 90 -3.82 -12.87 -5.29
N THR A 91 -2.84 -13.70 -5.64
CA THR A 91 -2.65 -14.20 -7.01
C THR A 91 -3.01 -15.67 -7.17
N ARG A 92 -3.53 -16.35 -6.14
CA ARG A 92 -4.12 -17.67 -6.29
C ARG A 92 -5.44 -17.58 -7.07
N ALA A 93 -5.57 -18.47 -8.06
CA ALA A 93 -6.77 -18.65 -8.88
C ALA A 93 -7.80 -19.53 -8.15
#